data_AF-A0A6P0SQV6-F1
#
_entry.id   AF-A0A6P0SQV6-F1
#
_cell.length_a   1.000
_cell.length_b   1.000
_cell.length_c   1.000
_cell.angle_alpha   90.00
_cell.angle_beta   90.00
_cell.angle_gamma   90.00
#
_symmetry.space_group_name_H-M   'P 1'
#
loop_
_entity.id
_entity.type
_entity.pdbx_description
1 polymer ?
#
loop_
_entity_poly.entity_id
_entity_poly.type
_entity_poly.pdbx_seq_one_letter_code
_entity_poly.pdbx_strand_id
1 'polypeptide(L)' 'LKANKTLWEKNSKYDQVARRKGYKCPICNDWLRNDEEIETHHIIPIKEGGSNLADNLVHLHKACHKLLHGKKKTKQKA' A
#
# COMPACT_ATOMS: atom_id res chain seq x y z
N LEU A 1 -11.37 24.92 0.63
CA LEU A 1 -10.06 24.41 0.17
C LEU A 1 -9.71 23.21 1.02
N LYS A 2 -9.81 21.97 0.50
CA LYS A 2 -9.39 20.80 1.26
C LYS A 2 -7.86 20.80 1.28
N ALA A 3 -7.29 21.02 2.46
CA ALA A 3 -5.85 21.04 2.67
C ALA A 3 -5.22 19.80 2.03
N ASN A 4 -4.07 19.97 1.37
CA ASN A 4 -3.17 18.90 0.97
C ASN A 4 -2.76 18.11 2.22
N LYS A 5 -3.63 17.23 2.71
CA LYS A 5 -3.34 16.37 3.85
C LYS A 5 -2.36 15.35 3.32
N THR A 6 -1.10 15.52 3.70
CA THR A 6 -0.12 14.45 3.58
C THR A 6 -0.66 13.29 4.40
N LEU A 7 -0.92 12.14 3.77
CA LEU A 7 -1.47 10.96 4.46
C LEU A 7 -0.55 10.46 5.58
N TRP A 8 0.74 10.73 5.46
CA TRP A 8 1.76 10.39 6.43
C TRP A 8 2.58 11.63 6.78
N GLU A 9 3.13 11.64 7.99
CA GLU A 9 4.10 12.65 8.40
C GLU A 9 5.36 12.55 7.52
N LYS A 10 5.86 13.69 7.06
CA LYS A 10 7.04 13.78 6.18
C LYS A 10 8.24 13.12 6.84
N ASN A 11 8.99 12.29 6.10
CA ASN A 11 10.12 11.48 6.57
C ASN A 11 9.79 10.34 7.54
N SER A 12 8.52 10.15 7.91
CA SER A 12 8.12 8.96 8.68
C SER A 12 8.40 7.67 7.91
N LYS A 13 8.48 6.55 8.63
CA LYS A 13 8.61 5.21 8.03
C LYS A 13 7.56 4.99 6.92
N TYR A 14 6.32 5.41 7.17
CA TYR A 14 5.23 5.21 6.22
C TYR A 14 5.30 6.15 5.01
N ASP A 15 5.78 7.38 5.18
CA ASP A 15 6.08 8.25 4.03
C ASP A 15 7.20 7.64 3.16
N GLN A 16 8.25 7.08 3.77
CA GLN A 16 9.32 6.39 3.03
C GLN A 16 8.78 5.20 2.22
N VAL A 17 7.88 4.40 2.78
CA VAL A 17 7.20 3.30 2.07
C VAL A 17 6.42 3.84 0.86
N ALA A 18 5.63 4.91 1.05
CA ALA A 18 4.86 5.52 -0.03
C ALA A 18 5.77 6.09 -1.13
N ARG A 19 6.84 6.81 -0.74
CA ARG A 19 7.83 7.41 -1.65
C ARG A 19 8.51 6.39 -2.53
N ARG A 20 8.92 5.25 -1.97
CA ARG A 20 9.58 4.16 -2.73
C ARG A 20 8.71 3.59 -3.84
N LYS A 21 7.38 3.64 -3.69
CA LYS A 21 6.41 3.22 -4.71
C LYS A 21 5.77 4.40 -5.46
N GLY A 22 6.32 5.60 -5.33
CA GLY A 22 5.86 6.80 -6.04
C GLY A 22 4.46 7.26 -5.64
N TYR A 23 4.04 6.99 -4.40
CA TYR A 23 2.70 7.27 -3.87
C TYR A 23 1.57 6.61 -4.68
N LYS A 24 1.87 5.51 -5.37
CA LYS A 24 0.90 4.72 -6.14
C LYS A 24 0.70 3.36 -5.51
N CYS A 25 -0.54 2.89 -5.56
CA CYS A 25 -0.89 1.52 -5.21
C CYS A 25 -0.37 0.59 -6.31
N PRO A 26 0.52 -0.38 -6.03
CA PRO A 26 1.04 -1.30 -7.04
C PRO A 26 -0.01 -2.27 -7.62
N ILE A 27 -1.20 -2.37 -7.02
CA ILE A 27 -2.26 -3.29 -7.46
C ILE A 27 -3.13 -2.66 -8.56
N CYS A 28 -3.55 -1.42 -8.37
CA CYS A 28 -4.39 -0.69 -9.35
C CYS A 28 -3.62 0.39 -10.13
N ASN A 29 -2.38 0.69 -9.74
CA ASN A 29 -1.52 1.75 -10.26
C ASN A 29 -2.09 3.18 -10.08
N ASP A 30 -3.11 3.33 -9.22
CA ASP A 30 -3.72 4.61 -8.91
C ASP A 30 -3.08 5.28 -7.69
N TRP A 31 -3.35 6.57 -7.50
CA TRP A 31 -2.81 7.34 -6.38
C TRP A 31 -3.35 6.85 -5.05
N LEU A 32 -2.46 6.67 -4.08
CA LEU A 32 -2.83 6.34 -2.70
C LEU A 32 -3.66 7.46 -2.06
N ARG A 33 -3.42 8.72 -2.44
CA ARG A 33 -4.05 9.93 -1.89
C ARG A 33 -5.42 10.26 -2.50
N ASN A 34 -6.21 9.27 -2.91
CA ASN A 34 -7.50 9.43 -3.60
C ASN A 34 -8.72 9.36 -2.66
N ASP A 35 -8.57 9.79 -1.40
CA ASP A 35 -9.59 9.71 -0.34
C ASP A 35 -10.04 8.27 0.05
N GLU A 36 -9.41 7.22 -0.50
CA GLU A 36 -9.67 5.84 -0.07
C GLU A 36 -8.88 5.46 1.20
N GLU A 37 -9.41 4.48 1.96
CA GLU A 37 -8.68 3.89 3.09
C GLU A 37 -7.43 3.15 2.60
N ILE A 38 -6.31 3.32 3.31
CA ILE A 38 -5.04 2.67 2.99
C ILE A 38 -4.63 1.76 4.13
N GLU A 39 -4.13 0.58 3.75
CA GLU A 39 -3.51 -0.38 4.67
C GLU A 39 -2.07 -0.66 4.24
N THR A 40 -1.21 -0.94 5.23
CA THR A 40 0.17 -1.36 4.98
C THR A 40 0.24 -2.88 4.98
N HIS A 41 0.78 -3.43 3.90
CA HIS A 41 0.97 -4.85 3.69
C HIS A 41 2.45 -5.22 3.80
N HIS A 42 2.74 -6.37 4.44
CA HIS A 42 4.07 -6.96 4.43
C HIS A 42 4.27 -7.77 3.15
N ILE A 43 5.29 -7.42 2.35
CA ILE A 43 5.61 -8.12 1.10
C ILE A 43 6.00 -9.57 1.40
N ILE A 44 6.89 -9.76 2.37
CA ILE A 44 7.21 -11.06 2.97
C ILE A 44 6.52 -11.10 4.34
N PRO A 45 5.63 -12.07 4.60
CA PRO A 45 5.00 -12.22 5.91
C PRO A 45 6.03 -12.41 7.03
N ILE A 46 5.76 -11.84 8.21
CA ILE A 46 6.66 -11.95 9.38
C ILE A 46 6.94 -13.41 9.74
N LYS A 47 5.92 -14.28 9.62
CA LYS A 47 6.04 -15.72 9.88
C LYS A 47 7.02 -16.45 8.94
N GLU A 48 7.32 -15.86 7.78
CA GLU A 48 8.25 -16.40 6.77
C GLU A 48 9.62 -15.70 6.83
N GLY A 49 9.89 -14.95 7.91
CA GLY A 49 11.14 -14.19 8.08
C GLY A 49 11.09 -12.75 7.57
N GLY A 50 9.90 -12.24 7.22
CA GLY A 50 9.72 -10.86 6.82
C GLY A 50 9.97 -9.85 7.95
N SER A 51 10.47 -8.66 7.60
CA SER A 51 10.75 -7.59 8.56
C SER A 51 9.65 -6.52 8.59
N ASN A 52 9.63 -5.70 9.65
CA ASN A 52 8.78 -4.50 9.75
C ASN A 52 9.44 -3.24 9.16
N LEU A 53 10.53 -3.42 8.42
CA LEU A 53 11.28 -2.34 7.78
C LEU A 53 10.54 -1.85 6.55
N ALA A 54 10.72 -0.57 6.22
CA ALA A 54 10.05 0.05 5.07
C ALA A 54 10.31 -0.68 3.74
N ASP A 55 11.38 -1.48 3.63
CA ASP A 55 11.72 -2.24 2.41
C ASP A 55 10.81 -3.45 2.21
N ASN A 56 10.27 -3.98 3.31
CA ASN A 56 9.33 -5.11 3.31
C ASN A 56 7.87 -4.66 3.46
N LEU A 57 7.60 -3.36 3.45
CA LEU A 57 6.25 -2.82 3.57
C LEU A 57 5.81 -2.19 2.25
N VAL A 58 4.50 -2.24 2.00
CA VAL A 58 3.88 -1.57 0.86
C VAL A 58 2.50 -1.04 1.24
N HIS A 59 2.19 0.17 0.81
CA HIS A 59 0.87 0.77 1.02
C HIS A 59 -0.06 0.41 -0.13
N LEU A 60 -1.25 -0.06 0.23
CA LEU A 60 -2.29 -0.47 -0.70
C LEU A 60 -3.60 0.16 -0.26
N HIS A 61 -4.48 0.47 -1.21
CA HIS A 61 -5.88 0.72 -0.86
C HIS A 61 -6.44 -0.51 -0.13
N LYS A 62 -7.29 -0.29 0.88
CA LYS A 62 -7.93 -1.36 1.65
C LYS A 62 -8.65 -2.37 0.74
N ALA A 63 -9.29 -1.90 -0.33
CA ALA A 63 -9.88 -2.75 -1.34
C ALA A 63 -8.83 -3.62 -2.06
N CYS A 64 -7.70 -3.03 -2.47
CA CYS A 64 -6.60 -3.75 -3.09
C CYS A 64 -5.91 -4.74 -2.14
N HIS A 65 -5.79 -4.39 -0.85
CA HIS A 65 -5.25 -5.25 0.19
C HIS A 65 -6.13 -6.47 0.43
N LYS A 66 -7.46 -6.27 0.47
CA LYS A 66 -8.44 -7.37 0.49
C LYS A 66 -8.32 -8.28 -0.72
N LEU A 67 -8.00 -7.76 -1.91
CA LEU A 67 -7.77 -8.61 -3.10
C LEU A 67 -6.52 -9.49 -2.96
N LEU A 68 -5.47 -9.02 -2.27
CA LEU A 68 -4.28 -9.84 -2.00
C LEU A 68 -4.59 -10.99 -1.04
N HIS A 69 -5.29 -10.70 0.07
CA HIS A 69 -5.65 -11.73 1.04
C HIS A 69 -6.85 -12.60 0.60
N GLY A 70 -7.69 -12.07 -0.29
CA GLY A 70 -8.93 -12.69 -0.74
C GLY A 70 -8.83 -13.50 -2.04
N LYS A 71 -7.72 -13.43 -2.78
CA LYS A 71 -7.57 -14.20 -4.03
C LYS A 71 -7.26 -15.68 -3.77
N LYS A 72 -8.33 -16.43 -3.50
CA LYS A 72 -8.70 -17.51 -4.44
C LYS A 72 -9.71 -16.92 -5.43
N LYS A 73 -9.49 -17.17 -6.72
CA LYS A 73 -10.31 -16.86 -7.92
C LYS A 73 -9.90 -15.61 -8.74
N THR A 74 -9.10 -15.88 -9.79
CA THR A 74 -9.39 -15.66 -11.24
C THR A 74 -10.24 -14.43 -11.61
N LYS A 75 -9.94 -13.59 -12.60
CA LYS A 75 -9.22 -13.73 -13.87
C LYS A 75 -8.72 -12.35 -14.33
N GLN A 76 -7.73 -12.38 -15.21
CA GLN A 76 -7.21 -11.26 -15.98
C GLN A 76 -8.32 -10.63 -16.83
N LYS A 77 -8.21 -9.32 -17.03
CA LYS A 77 -9.05 -8.53 -17.93
C LYS A 77 -9.01 -9.12 -19.35
N ALA A 78 -10.18 -9.22 -19.99
CA ALA A 78 -10.32 -9.20 -21.44
C ALA A 78 -10.69 -7.78 -21.86
#